data_AF-A0A957P7T4-F1
#
_entry.id   AF-A0A957P7T4-F1
#
_cell.length_a   1.000
_cell.length_b   1.000
_cell.length_c   1.000
_cell.angle_alpha   90.00
_cell.angle_beta   90.00
_cell.angle_gamma   90.00
#
_symmetry.space_group_name_H-M   'P 1'
#
loop_
_entity.id
_entity.type
_entity.pdbx_description
1 polymer ?
#
loop_
_entity_poly.entity_id
_entity_poly.type
_entity_poly.pdbx_seq_one_letter_code
_entity_poly.pdbx_strand_id
1 'polypeptide(L)'
;MTAKLSDENVQQWAEQAVDLAAQLLTTAQAQQTAAEKRQAAKIAGMMRDPRGKLMTMALSDQAFRSHDPARINDQIMHLIHDYGVPAYFADWEQVALELGTRIGQYIPHLVVPFVVARLRAETSSVILPG
;
A
#
# COMPACT_ATOMS: atom_id res chain seq x y z
N MET A 1 -26.17 42.76 8.02
CA MET A 1 -27.23 41.88 7.49
C MET A 1 -26.60 40.75 6.66
N THR A 2 -25.60 40.07 7.23
CA THR A 2 -25.06 38.81 6.71
C THR A 2 -25.77 37.74 7.51
N ALA A 3 -26.92 37.33 6.96
CA ALA A 3 -27.78 36.33 7.56
C ALA A 3 -26.94 35.11 7.91
N LYS A 4 -27.02 34.74 9.19
CA LYS A 4 -26.94 33.37 9.67
C LYS A 4 -27.40 32.45 8.53
N LEU A 5 -26.47 31.76 7.85
CA LEU A 5 -26.81 30.55 7.12
C LEU A 5 -27.69 29.76 8.11
N SER A 6 -28.99 29.63 7.83
CA SER A 6 -29.91 29.08 8.82
C SER A 6 -29.36 27.74 9.25
N ASP A 7 -29.26 27.51 10.56
CA ASP A 7 -28.72 26.25 11.10
C ASP A 7 -29.45 25.04 10.47
N GLU A 8 -30.71 25.22 10.05
CA GLU A 8 -31.51 24.30 9.24
C GLU A 8 -30.90 23.96 7.87
N ASN A 9 -30.37 24.92 7.12
CA ASN A 9 -29.74 24.64 5.81
C ASN A 9 -28.44 23.85 5.98
N VAL A 10 -27.66 24.17 7.02
CA VAL A 10 -26.42 23.43 7.34
C VAL A 10 -26.76 22.00 7.73
N GLN A 11 -27.79 21.81 8.55
CA GLN A 11 -28.27 20.49 8.94
C GLN A 11 -28.79 19.70 7.74
N GLN A 12 -29.58 20.32 6.86
CA GLN A 12 -30.06 19.69 5.63
C GLN A 12 -28.92 19.28 4.69
N TRP A 13 -27.90 20.12 4.52
CA TRP A 13 -26.74 19.76 3.71
C TRP A 13 -25.90 18.65 4.35
N ALA A 14 -25.78 18.63 5.67
CA ALA A 14 -25.11 17.53 6.37
C ALA A 14 -25.83 16.21 6.15
N GLU A 15 -27.15 16.19 6.26
CA GLU A 15 -27.99 15.02 5.99
C GLU A 15 -27.85 14.55 4.53
N GLN A 16 -27.95 15.48 3.57
CA GLN A 16 -27.75 15.17 2.15
C GLN A 16 -26.35 14.64 1.84
N ALA A 17 -25.32 15.17 2.50
CA ALA A 17 -23.94 14.71 2.34
C ALA A 17 -23.75 13.29 2.89
N VAL A 18 -24.37 12.97 4.04
CA VAL A 18 -24.36 11.62 4.61
C VAL A 18 -25.08 10.63 3.69
N ASP A 19 -26.25 11.01 3.17
CA ASP A 19 -27.01 10.18 2.24
C ASP A 19 -26.24 9.91 0.95
N LEU A 20 -25.62 10.94 0.38
CA LEU A 20 -24.77 10.78 -0.79
C LEU A 20 -23.56 9.88 -0.51
N ALA A 21 -22.88 10.07 0.63
CA ALA A 21 -21.76 9.22 1.02
C ALA A 21 -22.18 7.75 1.17
N ALA A 22 -23.36 7.48 1.74
CA ALA A 22 -23.90 6.14 1.87
C ALA A 22 -24.21 5.49 0.51
N GLN A 23 -24.79 6.25 -0.43
CA GLN A 23 -25.06 5.78 -1.80
C GLN A 23 -23.76 5.49 -2.55
N LEU A 24 -22.77 6.38 -2.45
CA LEU A 24 -21.45 6.19 -3.05
C LEU A 24 -20.76 4.94 -2.49
N LEU A 25 -20.78 4.75 -1.17
CA LEU A 25 -20.19 3.58 -0.54
C LEU A 25 -20.86 2.28 -1.01
N THR A 26 -22.19 2.24 -1.04
CA THR A 26 -22.96 1.08 -1.49
C THR A 26 -22.62 0.74 -2.95
N THR A 27 -22.57 1.76 -3.80
CA THR A 27 -22.26 1.60 -5.22
C THR A 27 -20.81 1.11 -5.43
N ALA A 28 -19.85 1.70 -4.72
CA ALA A 28 -18.46 1.31 -4.77
C ALA A 28 -18.25 -0.13 -4.29
N GLN A 29 -18.91 -0.55 -3.20
CA GLN A 29 -18.85 -1.92 -2.70
C GLN A 29 -19.44 -2.93 -3.70
N ALA A 30 -20.53 -2.57 -4.39
CA ALA A 30 -21.15 -3.43 -5.40
C ALA A 30 -20.26 -3.62 -6.65
N GLN A 31 -19.43 -2.63 -6.98
CA GLN A 31 -18.53 -2.66 -8.14
C GLN A 31 -17.10 -3.11 -7.78
N GLN A 32 -16.81 -3.33 -6.50
CA GLN A 32 -15.47 -3.64 -6.03
C GLN A 32 -14.98 -5.00 -6.60
N THR A 33 -13.85 -4.96 -7.27
CA THR A 33 -13.18 -6.15 -7.78
C THR A 33 -12.48 -6.94 -6.67
N ALA A 34 -12.20 -8.22 -6.91
CA ALA A 34 -11.43 -9.03 -5.98
C ALA A 34 -10.00 -8.51 -5.75
N ALA A 35 -9.40 -7.83 -6.74
CA ALA A 35 -8.09 -7.21 -6.60
C ALA A 35 -8.14 -6.02 -5.64
N GLU A 36 -9.09 -5.10 -5.84
CA GLU A 36 -9.30 -3.94 -4.96
C GLU A 36 -9.64 -4.36 -3.53
N LYS A 37 -10.44 -5.43 -3.36
CA LYS A 37 -10.76 -5.98 -2.04
C LYS A 37 -9.51 -6.47 -1.30
N ARG A 38 -8.59 -7.15 -2.01
CA ARG A 38 -7.30 -7.58 -1.43
C ARG A 38 -6.41 -6.39 -1.08
N GLN A 39 -6.34 -5.38 -1.94
CA GLN A 39 -5.58 -4.16 -1.68
C GLN A 39 -6.12 -3.40 -0.47
N ALA A 40 -7.45 -3.26 -0.35
CA ALA A 40 -8.10 -2.64 0.79
C ALA A 40 -7.80 -3.40 2.10
N ALA A 41 -7.81 -4.74 2.07
CA ALA A 41 -7.45 -5.56 3.22
C ALA A 41 -5.97 -5.37 3.63
N LYS A 42 -5.06 -5.26 2.65
CA LYS A 42 -3.63 -4.97 2.88
C LYS A 42 -3.43 -3.60 3.55
N ILE A 43 -4.11 -2.56 3.06
CA ILE A 43 -4.08 -1.21 3.66
C ILE A 43 -4.67 -1.23 5.08
N ALA A 44 -5.80 -1.92 5.29
CA ALA A 44 -6.41 -2.04 6.62
C ALA A 44 -5.49 -2.79 7.61
N GLY A 45 -4.77 -3.82 7.14
CA GLY A 45 -3.74 -4.52 7.91
C GLY A 45 -2.59 -3.60 8.29
N MET A 46 -2.08 -2.81 7.34
CA MET A 46 -1.03 -1.81 7.59
C MET A 46 -1.42 -0.77 8.64
N MET A 47 -2.69 -0.33 8.67
CA MET A 47 -3.16 0.62 9.70
C MET A 47 -3.10 0.04 11.12
N ARG A 48 -3.07 -1.30 11.25
CA ARG A 48 -2.98 -2.02 12.52
C ARG A 48 -1.55 -2.49 12.84
N ASP A 49 -0.58 -2.21 11.96
CA ASP A 49 0.83 -2.59 12.12
C ASP A 49 1.74 -1.34 12.00
N PRO A 50 2.00 -0.64 13.12
CA PRO A 50 2.85 0.55 13.12
C PRO A 50 4.27 0.31 12.62
N ARG A 51 4.87 -0.86 12.93
CA ARG A 51 6.23 -1.20 12.50
C ARG A 51 6.28 -1.53 11.01
N GLY A 52 5.35 -2.33 10.51
CA GLY A 52 5.26 -2.65 9.10
C GLY A 52 4.97 -1.41 8.24
N LYS A 53 4.15 -0.48 8.74
CA LYS A 53 3.93 0.83 8.09
C LYS A 53 5.25 1.59 7.91
N LEU A 54 6.06 1.71 8.97
CA LEU A 54 7.37 2.36 8.90
C LEU A 54 8.31 1.66 7.92
N MET A 55 8.33 0.33 7.94
CA MET A 55 9.10 -0.46 6.97
C MET A 55 8.67 -0.17 5.53
N THR A 56 7.36 -0.13 5.24
CA THR A 56 6.86 0.11 3.89
C THR A 56 7.25 1.50 3.40
N MET A 57 7.17 2.52 4.27
CA MET A 57 7.63 3.86 3.94
C MET A 57 9.14 3.89 3.67
N ALA A 58 9.94 3.23 4.52
CA ALA A 58 11.39 3.17 4.37
C ALA A 58 11.83 2.37 3.13
N LEU A 59 11.15 1.27 2.80
CA LEU A 59 11.36 0.51 1.57
C LEU A 59 11.10 1.40 0.35
N SER A 60 9.98 2.13 0.35
CA SER A 60 9.63 3.03 -0.74
C SER A 60 10.66 4.15 -0.92
N ASP A 61 11.14 4.74 0.18
CA ASP A 61 12.04 5.90 0.13
C ASP A 61 13.51 5.52 -0.11
N GLN A 62 13.98 4.41 0.47
CA GLN A 62 15.39 4.04 0.53
C GLN A 62 15.72 2.92 -0.46
N ALA A 63 14.96 1.82 -0.44
CA ALA A 63 15.28 0.67 -1.28
C ALA A 63 15.07 0.97 -2.77
N PHE A 64 14.06 1.76 -3.15
CA PHE A 64 13.81 2.07 -4.56
C PHE A 64 14.46 3.35 -5.08
N ARG A 65 15.29 4.02 -4.27
CA ARG A 65 16.06 5.20 -4.70
C ARG A 65 17.30 4.83 -5.52
N SER A 66 17.86 3.64 -5.28
CA SER A 66 19.02 3.13 -6.00
C SER A 66 18.59 2.39 -7.27
N HIS A 67 19.38 2.46 -8.33
CA HIS A 67 19.25 1.60 -9.51
C HIS A 67 20.19 0.39 -9.46
N ASP A 68 21.10 0.33 -8.47
CA ASP A 68 22.05 -0.77 -8.27
C ASP A 68 21.39 -1.92 -7.47
N PRO A 69 21.18 -3.10 -8.07
CA PRO A 69 20.54 -4.25 -7.42
C PRO A 69 21.20 -4.71 -6.11
N ALA A 70 22.53 -4.62 -6.00
CA ALA A 70 23.24 -5.03 -4.79
C ALA A 70 22.88 -4.10 -3.63
N ARG A 71 22.91 -2.78 -3.89
CA ARG A 71 22.54 -1.77 -2.90
C ARG A 71 21.07 -1.81 -2.49
N ILE A 72 20.17 -2.12 -3.44
CA ILE A 72 18.75 -2.32 -3.14
C ILE A 72 18.59 -3.51 -2.18
N ASN A 73 19.26 -4.63 -2.46
CA ASN A 73 19.19 -5.82 -1.63
C ASN A 73 19.69 -5.55 -0.20
N ASP A 74 20.86 -4.92 -0.05
CA ASP A 74 21.43 -4.59 1.27
C ASP A 74 20.47 -3.72 2.09
N GLN A 75 19.83 -2.73 1.45
CA GLN A 75 18.84 -1.87 2.09
C GLN A 75 17.59 -2.65 2.51
N ILE A 76 17.08 -3.55 1.68
CA ILE A 76 15.95 -4.42 2.02
C ILE A 76 16.30 -5.29 3.23
N MET A 77 17.50 -5.89 3.27
CA MET A 77 17.95 -6.73 4.38
C MET A 77 18.03 -5.95 5.69
N HIS A 78 18.59 -4.74 5.64
CA HIS A 78 18.66 -3.87 6.80
C HIS A 78 17.25 -3.52 7.33
N LEU A 79 16.30 -3.22 6.44
CA LEU A 79 14.92 -2.90 6.83
C LEU A 79 14.18 -4.13 7.40
N ILE A 80 14.39 -5.32 6.85
CA ILE A 80 13.80 -6.55 7.42
C ILE A 80 14.37 -6.82 8.81
N HIS A 81 15.68 -6.63 9.00
CA HIS A 81 16.31 -6.81 10.31
C HIS A 81 15.73 -5.86 11.36
N ASP A 82 15.54 -4.58 11.01
CA ASP A 82 15.13 -3.56 11.96
C ASP A 82 13.61 -3.54 12.22
N TYR A 83 12.80 -3.86 11.22
CA TYR A 83 11.35 -3.75 11.31
C TYR A 83 10.60 -5.09 11.31
N GLY A 84 11.23 -6.17 10.85
CA GLY A 84 10.60 -7.49 10.64
C GLY A 84 9.73 -7.54 9.38
N VAL A 85 9.32 -8.72 8.94
CA VAL A 85 8.44 -8.85 7.75
C VAL A 85 6.99 -8.45 8.12
N PRO A 86 6.35 -7.52 7.40
CA PRO A 86 4.99 -7.08 7.74
C PRO A 86 3.94 -8.18 7.52
N ALA A 87 3.09 -8.43 8.52
CA ALA A 87 2.12 -9.52 8.50
C ALA A 87 0.94 -9.32 7.52
N TYR A 88 0.74 -8.10 7.03
CA TYR A 88 -0.30 -7.78 6.05
C TYR A 88 0.14 -7.99 4.60
N PHE A 89 1.41 -8.34 4.37
CA PHE A 89 1.87 -8.81 3.08
C PHE A 89 1.27 -10.19 2.78
N ALA A 90 1.01 -10.48 1.51
CA ALA A 90 0.54 -11.80 1.09
C ALA A 90 1.59 -12.87 1.41
N ASP A 91 1.17 -14.11 1.65
CA ASP A 91 2.08 -15.18 2.08
C ASP A 91 3.27 -15.37 1.13
N TRP A 92 3.06 -15.22 -0.18
CA TRP A 92 4.13 -15.30 -1.17
C TRP A 92 5.11 -14.12 -1.08
N GLU A 93 4.67 -12.93 -0.65
CA GLU A 93 5.51 -11.75 -0.41
C GLU A 93 6.36 -11.95 0.84
N GLN A 94 5.76 -12.48 1.90
CA GLN A 94 6.47 -12.83 3.13
C GLN A 94 7.54 -13.87 2.84
N VAL A 95 7.19 -14.94 2.12
CA VAL A 95 8.12 -15.97 1.66
C VAL A 95 9.21 -15.37 0.76
N ALA A 96 8.90 -14.43 -0.13
CA ALA A 96 9.91 -13.78 -0.97
C ALA A 96 10.90 -12.92 -0.15
N LEU A 97 10.43 -12.19 0.86
CA LEU A 97 11.26 -11.39 1.77
C LEU A 97 12.12 -12.29 2.66
N GLU A 98 11.54 -13.36 3.21
CA GLU A 98 12.25 -14.36 4.00
C GLU A 98 13.30 -15.09 3.15
N LEU A 99 12.98 -15.51 1.93
CA LEU A 99 13.95 -16.09 1.00
C LEU A 99 15.01 -15.07 0.59
N GLY A 100 14.65 -13.79 0.45
CA GLY A 100 15.59 -12.69 0.25
C GLY A 100 16.65 -12.61 1.36
N THR A 101 16.25 -12.75 2.63
CA THR A 101 17.20 -12.78 3.76
C THR A 101 18.14 -13.97 3.75
N ARG A 102 17.73 -15.09 3.14
CA ARG A 102 18.49 -16.34 3.13
C ARG A 102 19.31 -16.56 1.84
N ILE A 103 18.90 -15.96 0.72
CA ILE A 103 19.46 -16.21 -0.63
C ILE A 103 19.98 -14.92 -1.30
N GLY A 104 19.61 -13.73 -0.80
CA GLY A 104 19.98 -12.43 -1.39
C GLY A 104 21.48 -12.17 -1.51
N GLN A 105 22.29 -12.88 -0.70
CA GLN A 105 23.77 -12.84 -0.77
C GLN A 105 24.32 -13.58 -2.00
N TYR A 106 23.55 -14.51 -2.58
CA TYR A 106 24.04 -15.44 -3.60
C TYR A 106 23.47 -15.19 -4.99
N ILE A 107 22.24 -14.64 -5.14
CA ILE A 107 21.68 -14.34 -6.48
C ILE A 107 20.82 -13.04 -6.52
N PRO A 108 21.43 -11.86 -6.33
CA PRO A 108 20.73 -10.57 -6.44
C PRO A 108 20.03 -10.37 -7.78
N HIS A 109 20.59 -10.95 -8.85
CA HIS A 109 20.20 -10.74 -10.24
C HIS A 109 18.91 -11.47 -10.66
N LEU A 110 18.38 -12.40 -9.85
CA LEU A 110 17.11 -13.10 -10.13
C LEU A 110 15.97 -12.61 -9.23
N VAL A 111 16.26 -12.31 -7.96
CA VAL A 111 15.25 -11.91 -6.98
C VAL A 111 14.79 -10.47 -7.19
N VAL A 112 15.72 -9.54 -7.44
CA VAL A 112 15.41 -8.12 -7.61
C VAL A 112 14.50 -7.86 -8.83
N PRO A 113 14.75 -8.41 -10.03
CA PRO A 113 13.86 -8.21 -11.17
C PRO A 113 12.43 -8.72 -10.92
N PHE A 114 12.28 -9.81 -10.17
CA PHE A 114 10.97 -10.36 -9.83
C PHE A 114 10.19 -9.44 -8.88
N VAL A 115 10.84 -8.95 -7.82
CA VAL A 115 10.24 -8.00 -6.86
C VAL A 115 9.87 -6.69 -7.57
N VAL A 116 10.76 -6.15 -8.42
CA VAL A 116 10.51 -4.93 -9.20
C VAL A 116 9.38 -5.13 -10.20
N ALA A 117 9.35 -6.25 -10.93
CA ALA A 117 8.30 -6.55 -11.90
C ALA A 117 6.93 -6.65 -11.23
N ARG A 118 6.85 -7.25 -10.03
CA ARG A 118 5.62 -7.30 -9.27
C ARG A 118 5.18 -5.93 -8.77
N LEU A 119 6.07 -5.14 -8.19
CA LEU A 119 5.74 -3.80 -7.72
C LEU A 119 5.26 -2.90 -8.88
N ARG A 120 5.87 -3.04 -10.06
CA ARG A 120 5.37 -2.38 -11.29
C ARG A 120 3.98 -2.88 -11.68
N ALA A 121 3.70 -4.18 -11.59
CA ALA A 121 2.37 -4.72 -11.87
C ALA A 121 1.30 -4.29 -10.85
N GLU A 122 1.69 -4.09 -9.59
CA GLU A 122 0.78 -3.58 -8.54
C GLU A 122 0.56 -2.06 -8.66
N THR A 123 1.50 -1.32 -9.24
CA THR A 123 1.38 0.14 -9.47
C THR A 123 0.87 0.51 -10.86
N SER A 124 0.83 -0.42 -11.81
CA SER A 124 0.39 -0.13 -13.18
C SER A 124 -1.09 0.25 -13.29
N SER A 125 -1.92 -0.13 -12.31
CA SER A 125 -3.33 0.28 -12.31
C SER A 125 -3.56 1.73 -11.85
N VAL A 126 -2.53 2.38 -11.29
CA VAL A 126 -2.61 3.77 -10.80
C VAL A 126 -1.73 4.74 -11.60
N ILE A 127 -0.92 4.23 -12.54
CA ILE A 127 -0.16 5.04 -13.48
C ILE A 127 -0.98 5.17 -14.77
N LEU A 128 -1.52 6.36 -15.01
CA LEU A 128 -2.16 6.66 -16.29
C LEU A 128 -1.11 6.66 -17.40
N PRO A 129 -1.34 6.00 -18.55
CA PRO A 129 -0.47 6.16 -19.70
C PRO A 129 -0.53 7.63 -20.14
N GLY A 130 0.64 8.27 -20.21
CA GLY A 130 0.79 9.62 -20.78
C GLY A 130 0.64 9.65 -22.28
#